data_AF-A0A5S3VVS2-F1
#
_entry.id   AF-A0A5S3VVS2-F1
#
_cell.length_a   1.000
_cell.length_b   1.000
_cell.length_c   1.000
_cell.angle_alpha   90.00
_cell.angle_beta   90.00
_cell.angle_gamma   90.00
#
_symmetry.space_group_name_H-M   'P 1'
#
loop_
_entity.id
_entity.type
_entity.pdbx_description
1 polymer ?
#
loop_
_entity_poly.entity_id
_entity_poly.type
_entity_poly.pdbx_seq_one_letter_code
_entity_poly.pdbx_strand_id
1 'polypeptide(L)' 'MKKREITYNKILSASWQLFQDNGFENTTTRQIAQAANVATGTVFSHFPTKLDMLKVAMHNQIDELINE' A
#
# COMPACT_ATOMS: atom_id res chain seq x y z
N MET A 1 4.73 -17.13 6.18
CA MET A 1 3.70 -16.10 5.97
C MET A 1 2.52 -16.67 5.20
N LYS A 2 1.29 -16.29 5.54
CA LYS A 2 0.08 -16.74 4.82
C LYS A 2 -0.05 -15.96 3.49
N LYS A 3 -0.61 -16.54 2.43
CA LYS A 3 -0.79 -15.88 1.11
C LYS A 3 -1.45 -14.50 1.18
N ARG A 4 -2.42 -14.33 2.09
CA ARG A 4 -3.10 -13.05 2.37
C ARG A 4 -2.11 -11.98 2.84
N GLU A 5 -1.23 -12.32 3.77
CA GLU A 5 -0.24 -11.40 4.34
C GLU A 5 0.80 -10.95 3.30
N ILE A 6 1.28 -11.88 2.45
CA ILE A 6 2.18 -11.55 1.34
C ILE A 6 1.52 -10.53 0.40
N THR A 7 0.24 -10.75 0.08
CA THR A 7 -0.52 -9.87 -0.82
C THR A 7 -0.73 -8.50 -0.18
N TYR A 8 -1.06 -8.46 1.11
CA TYR A 8 -1.18 -7.23 1.89
C TYR A 8 0.11 -6.40 1.84
N ASN A 9 1.26 -7.01 2.11
CA ASN A 9 2.56 -6.32 2.11
C ASN A 9 2.96 -5.83 0.71
N LYS A 10 2.64 -6.59 -0.35
CA LYS A 10 2.86 -6.14 -1.74
C LYS A 10 2.08 -4.88 -2.06
N ILE A 11 0.80 -4.85 -1.69
CA ILE A 11 -0.06 -3.69 -1.90
C ILE A 11 0.46 -2.49 -1.11
N LEU A 12 0.82 -2.70 0.15
CA LEU A 12 1.31 -1.63 1.03
C LEU A 12 2.62 -1.03 0.50
N SER A 13 3.59 -1.88 0.15
CA SER A 13 4.89 -1.43 -0.37
C SER A 13 4.73 -0.68 -1.69
N ALA A 14 3.91 -1.20 -2.61
CA ALA A 14 3.63 -0.52 -3.88
C ALA A 14 2.91 0.82 -3.68
N SER A 15 1.98 0.88 -2.72
CA SER A 15 1.27 2.13 -2.41
C SER A 15 2.20 3.18 -1.84
N TRP A 16 3.08 2.81 -0.90
CA TRP A 16 4.04 3.71 -0.29
C TRP A 16 4.99 4.29 -1.33
N GLN A 17 5.59 3.44 -2.16
CA GLN A 17 6.50 3.87 -3.23
C GLN A 17 5.81 4.86 -4.18
N LEU A 18 4.60 4.55 -4.64
CA LEU A 18 3.87 5.45 -5.56
C LEU A 18 3.46 6.76 -4.89
N PHE A 19 3.10 6.75 -3.60
CA PHE A 19 2.82 7.97 -2.86
C PHE A 19 4.06 8.85 -2.71
N GLN A 20 5.25 8.27 -2.51
CA GLN A 20 6.50 9.02 -2.47
C GLN A 20 6.85 9.61 -3.84
N ASP A 21 6.71 8.83 -4.90
CA ASP A 21 7.12 9.24 -6.24
C ASP A 21 6.18 10.28 -6.87
N ASN A 22 4.87 10.12 -6.68
CA ASN A 22 3.86 10.89 -7.42
C ASN A 22 2.97 11.77 -6.51
N GLY A 23 3.05 11.60 -5.19
CA GLY A 23 2.11 12.16 -4.24
C GLY A 23 0.80 11.36 -4.15
N PHE A 24 0.06 11.59 -3.06
CA PHE A 24 -1.20 10.88 -2.78
C PHE A 24 -2.26 11.14 -3.86
N GLU A 25 -2.51 12.39 -4.21
CA GLU A 25 -3.59 12.76 -5.15
C GLU A 25 -3.38 12.16 -6.54
N ASN A 26 -2.16 12.19 -7.07
CA ASN A 26 -1.84 11.66 -8.41
C ASN A 26 -1.70 10.14 -8.46
N THR A 27 -1.76 9.45 -7.31
CA THR A 27 -1.70 8.00 -7.23
C THR A 27 -3.11 7.41 -7.22
N THR A 28 -3.38 6.48 -8.12
CA THR A 28 -4.65 5.74 -8.20
C THR A 28 -4.52 4.33 -7.64
N THR A 29 -5.61 3.79 -7.11
CA THR A 29 -5.69 2.39 -6.67
C THR A 29 -5.42 1.38 -7.79
N ARG A 30 -5.67 1.77 -9.05
CA ARG A 30 -5.34 0.95 -10.22
C ARG A 30 -3.83 0.87 -10.46
N GLN A 31 -3.11 1.99 -10.36
CA GLN A 31 -1.64 2.00 -10.45
C GLN A 31 -1.02 1.15 -9.34
N ILE A 32 -1.54 1.27 -8.10
CA ILE A 32 -1.10 0.45 -6.97
C ILE A 32 -1.32 -1.04 -7.25
N ALA A 33 -2.51 -1.42 -7.74
CA ALA A 33 -2.80 -2.81 -8.09
C ALA A 33 -1.83 -3.37 -9.15
N GLN A 34 -1.55 -2.58 -10.18
CA GLN A 34 -0.62 -2.93 -11.25
C GLN A 34 0.80 -3.10 -10.71
N ALA A 35 1.29 -2.16 -9.91
CA ALA A 35 2.63 -2.23 -9.31
C ALA A 35 2.78 -3.40 -8.33
N ALA A 36 1.73 -3.72 -7.57
CA ALA A 36 1.70 -4.88 -6.67
C ALA A 36 1.47 -6.22 -7.40
N ASN A 37 1.22 -6.20 -8.72
CA ASN A 37 0.85 -7.34 -9.54
C ASN A 37 -0.35 -8.13 -9.00
N VAL A 38 -1.45 -7.41 -8.71
CA VAL A 38 -2.71 -7.95 -8.22
C VAL A 38 -3.90 -7.32 -8.96
N ALA A 39 -5.07 -7.95 -8.88
CA ALA A 39 -6.29 -7.33 -9.39
C ALA A 39 -6.71 -6.15 -8.50
N THR A 40 -7.34 -5.12 -9.09
CA THR A 40 -7.83 -3.96 -8.33
C THR A 40 -8.85 -4.35 -7.25
N GLY A 41 -9.70 -5.36 -7.51
CA GLY A 41 -10.60 -5.90 -6.47
C GLY A 41 -9.87 -6.54 -5.29
N THR A 42 -8.67 -7.09 -5.50
CA THR A 42 -7.81 -7.60 -4.42
C THR A 42 -7.28 -6.45 -3.57
N VAL A 43 -6.99 -5.30 -4.15
CA VAL A 43 -6.59 -4.12 -3.37
C VAL A 43 -7.69 -3.73 -2.40
N PHE A 44 -8.94 -3.63 -2.87
CA PHE A 44 -10.09 -3.26 -2.04
C PHE A 44 -10.47 -4.31 -0.98
N SER A 45 -10.12 -5.59 -1.17
CA SER A 45 -10.35 -6.63 -0.15
C SER A 45 -9.35 -6.60 1.01
N HIS A 46 -8.27 -5.82 0.86
CA HIS A 46 -7.26 -5.58 1.88
C HIS A 46 -7.35 -4.18 2.48
N PHE A 47 -7.63 -3.17 1.65
CA PHE A 47 -7.71 -1.77 2.04
C PHE A 47 -8.96 -1.14 1.43
N PRO A 48 -9.97 -0.78 2.24
CA PRO A 48 -11.22 -0.22 1.73
C PRO A 48 -11.03 1.08 0.93
N THR A 49 -10.07 1.93 1.32
CA THR A 49 -9.77 3.18 0.64
C THR A 49 -8.27 3.40 0.40
N LYS A 50 -7.95 4.31 -0.53
CA LYS A 50 -6.57 4.79 -0.76
C LYS A 50 -5.98 5.44 0.51
N LEU A 51 -6.82 6.14 1.27
CA LEU A 51 -6.42 6.79 2.53
C LEU A 51 -6.02 5.75 3.60
N ASP A 52 -6.70 4.60 3.66
CA ASP A 52 -6.34 3.54 4.61
C ASP A 52 -4.94 2.98 4.31
N MET A 53 -4.57 2.83 3.03
CA MET A 53 -3.20 2.44 2.64
C MET A 53 -2.18 3.46 3.11
N LEU A 54 -2.45 4.75 2.89
CA LEU A 54 -1.54 5.82 3.31
C LEU A 54 -1.35 5.81 4.83
N LYS A 55 -2.44 5.72 5.60
CA LYS A 55 -2.37 5.66 7.07
C LYS A 55 -1.49 4.52 7.54
N VAL A 56 -1.74 3.30 7.06
CA VAL A 56 -0.93 2.13 7.43
C VAL A 56 0.53 2.30 7.00
N ALA A 57 0.78 2.77 5.78
CA ALA A 57 2.13 2.98 5.28
C ALA A 57 2.89 3.99 6.15
N MET A 58 2.27 5.12 6.50
CA MET A 58 2.87 6.12 7.39
C MET A 58 3.12 5.57 8.79
N HIS A 59 2.18 4.79 9.35
CA HIS A 59 2.40 4.12 10.63
C HIS A 59 3.63 3.21 10.60
N ASN A 60 3.78 2.39 9.55
CA ASN A 60 4.95 1.52 9.41
C ASN A 60 6.26 2.31 9.33
N GLN A 61 6.28 3.44 8.62
CA GLN A 61 7.50 4.27 8.53
C GLN A 61 7.85 4.93 9.86
N ILE A 62 6.85 5.37 10.62
CA ILE A 62 7.07 5.90 11.97
C ILE A 62 7.60 4.79 12.89
N ASP A 63 7.02 3.59 12.82
CA ASP A 63 7.47 2.45 13.61
C ASP A 63 8.92 2.05 13.25
N GLU A 64 9.29 2.06 11.97
CA GLU A 64 10.67 1.84 11.54
C GLU A 64 11.62 2.88 12.15
N LEU A 65 11.27 4.18 12.08
CA LEU A 65 12.10 5.26 12.62
C LEU A 65 12.24 5.24 14.15
N ILE A 66 11.24 4.75 14.88
CA ILE A 66 11.27 4.69 16.36
C ILE A 66 12.07 3.48 16.85
N ASN A 67 12.05 2.39 16.08
CA ASN A 67 12.70 1.12 16.45
C ASN A 67 14.12 0.96 15.86
N GLU A 68 14.64 1.99 15.20
CA GLU A 68 16.07 2.17 14.86
C GLU A 68 16.88 2.60 16.10
#